data_AF-A0A7S4ST84-F1
#
_entry.id   AF-A0A7S4ST84-F1
#
_cell.length_a   1.000
_cell.length_b   1.000
_cell.length_c   1.000
_cell.angle_alpha   90.00
_cell.angle_beta   90.00
_cell.angle_gamma   90.00
#
_symmetry.space_group_name_H-M   'P 1'
#
loop_
_entity.id
_entity.type
_entity.pdbx_description
1 polymer ?
#
loop_
_entity_poly.entity_id
_entity_poly.type
_entity_poly.pdbx_seq_one_letter_code
_entity_poly.pdbx_strand_id
1 'polypeptide(L)'
;MGPAEEVLAVEVRAMSGALAFGPANLPASSTVSELKGLVADAQLAPRALTLRLALGHLPLQGTEVLADLAAEGREPPLVFTLVRAPRVHTVVTWGDGTCGGDSSAVSHQLQQGVLSVHGNGFAFAALLEGGAVVTWGNARYGGDTSAVSSQLSSGVVSVHGNGRVMAALKEAGAVVTWGDAACGGDSSAVAEQLSCGALSVAFTCSACAAVREGGAVVTWGKPEHGGDSGAVAEQLRSGVTSVCGNDYAFAAIKEQGAVVAWGHGRFGGDPGKTVGDRLARGVVGVSWTGVAFAALKESGAVVTWGDAGRGGDSASVAGELRSGVASVCGNGFAFAAVKVGGAVVTWGKGRFGGDSSAVAAQLGEGIVGVSGTGGAFAALKDVRGGQLLAADGLGLASKELVSGVASVCGADVALASGGAVVTWGNDPNGGNSSAVADDLRGGVTSVCSSGVAFAALKVNGTVVTWGSGANLDGVAGAVASGVVYLCGNCGAMCALKEKE
;
A
#
# COMPACT_ATOMS: atom_id res chain seq x y z
N MET A 1 18.49 -38.24 41.82
CA MET A 1 18.19 -37.95 40.41
C MET A 1 17.19 -36.80 40.42
N GLY A 2 17.62 -35.60 40.03
CA GLY A 2 16.67 -34.51 39.77
C GLY A 2 15.77 -34.88 38.58
N PRO A 3 14.61 -34.22 38.40
CA PRO A 3 13.80 -34.45 37.21
C PRO A 3 14.66 -34.18 35.97
N ALA A 4 14.65 -35.11 35.02
CA ALA A 4 15.32 -34.92 33.74
C ALA A 4 14.67 -33.70 33.06
N GLU A 5 15.49 -32.71 32.74
CA GLU A 5 15.02 -31.51 32.03
C GLU A 5 14.47 -31.94 30.67
N GLU A 6 13.27 -31.49 30.34
CA GLU A 6 12.61 -31.78 29.08
C GLU A 6 13.39 -31.12 27.94
N VAL A 7 13.59 -31.84 26.83
CA VAL A 7 14.45 -31.42 25.72
C VAL A 7 13.63 -31.40 24.44
N LEU A 8 13.73 -30.29 23.69
CA LEU A 8 13.02 -30.08 22.43
C LEU A 8 13.99 -30.13 21.26
N ALA A 9 13.58 -30.82 20.19
CA ALA A 9 14.30 -30.81 18.92
C ALA A 9 14.04 -29.49 18.19
N VAL A 10 15.10 -28.81 17.76
CA VAL A 10 15.07 -27.51 17.09
C VAL A 10 15.86 -27.54 15.80
N GLU A 11 15.28 -26.98 14.74
CA GLU A 11 15.94 -26.73 13.46
C GLU A 11 15.81 -25.26 13.09
N VAL A 12 16.86 -24.68 12.52
CA VAL A 12 16.84 -23.34 11.93
C VAL A 12 17.20 -23.48 10.46
N ARG A 13 16.36 -22.94 9.58
CA ARG A 13 16.50 -23.00 8.14
C ARG A 13 16.66 -21.61 7.55
N ALA A 14 17.35 -21.50 6.42
CA ALA A 14 17.35 -20.31 5.59
C ALA A 14 16.00 -20.16 4.87
N MET A 15 15.71 -18.98 4.33
CA MET A 15 14.54 -18.74 3.46
C MET A 15 14.48 -19.69 2.24
N SER A 16 15.63 -20.21 1.80
CA SER A 16 15.71 -21.22 0.73
C SER A 16 15.28 -22.63 1.15
N GLY A 17 14.96 -22.83 2.43
CA GLY A 17 14.65 -24.13 3.04
C GLY A 17 15.89 -24.94 3.44
N ALA A 18 17.10 -24.47 3.10
CA ALA A 18 18.35 -25.09 3.52
C ALA A 18 18.53 -25.05 5.04
N LEU A 19 18.99 -26.14 5.64
CA LEU A 19 19.28 -26.21 7.06
C LEU A 19 20.47 -25.32 7.39
N ALA A 20 20.26 -24.32 8.24
CA ALA A 20 21.27 -23.41 8.72
C ALA A 20 21.85 -23.88 10.06
N PHE A 21 20.99 -24.33 10.99
CA PHE A 21 21.43 -24.83 12.29
C PHE A 21 20.51 -25.96 12.77
N GLY A 22 21.07 -26.92 13.51
CA GLY A 22 20.38 -28.13 13.95
C GLY A 22 20.44 -29.29 12.93
N PRO A 23 19.67 -30.38 13.14
CA PRO A 23 18.79 -30.59 14.28
C PRO A 23 19.59 -30.63 15.59
N ALA A 24 19.16 -29.81 16.56
CA ALA A 24 19.78 -29.69 17.87
C ALA A 24 18.75 -29.92 18.96
N ASN A 25 19.17 -30.56 20.04
CA ASN A 25 18.34 -30.84 21.21
C ASN A 25 18.65 -29.79 22.27
N LEU A 26 17.69 -28.88 22.52
CA LEU A 26 17.83 -27.79 23.48
C LEU A 26 16.90 -28.00 24.67
N PRO A 27 17.30 -27.56 25.88
CA PRO A 27 16.41 -27.54 27.02
C PRO A 27 15.10 -26.80 26.68
N ALA A 28 13.96 -27.34 27.10
CA ALA A 28 12.66 -26.72 26.86
C ALA A 28 12.54 -25.33 27.54
N SER A 29 13.34 -25.10 28.57
CA SER A 29 13.52 -23.84 29.30
C SER A 29 14.30 -22.78 28.50
N SER A 30 14.98 -23.14 27.42
CA SER A 30 15.78 -22.22 26.63
C SER A 30 14.94 -21.15 25.95
N THR A 31 15.52 -19.97 25.81
CA THR A 31 14.89 -18.83 25.14
C THR A 31 15.30 -18.72 23.68
N VAL A 32 14.50 -18.01 22.89
CA VAL A 32 14.86 -17.69 21.51
C VAL A 32 16.14 -16.85 21.43
N SER A 33 16.46 -16.01 22.44
CA SER A 33 17.74 -15.27 22.49
C SER A 33 18.95 -16.19 22.64
N GLU A 34 18.85 -17.24 23.45
CA GLU A 34 19.91 -18.24 23.60
C GLU A 34 20.09 -19.03 22.29
N LEU A 35 19.00 -19.41 21.62
CA LEU A 35 19.05 -20.00 20.28
C LEU A 35 19.71 -19.05 19.27
N LYS A 36 19.39 -17.75 19.30
CA LYS A 36 20.04 -16.73 18.44
C LYS A 36 21.55 -16.68 18.71
N GLY A 37 21.98 -16.73 19.97
CA GLY A 37 23.40 -16.78 20.34
C GLY A 37 24.10 -17.99 19.74
N LEU A 38 23.50 -19.18 19.86
CA LEU A 38 24.04 -20.42 19.29
C LEU A 38 24.16 -20.39 17.76
N VAL A 39 23.18 -19.79 17.08
CA VAL A 39 23.21 -19.61 15.61
C VAL A 39 24.25 -18.57 15.18
N ALA A 40 24.45 -17.52 15.97
CA ALA A 40 25.45 -16.48 15.70
C ALA A 40 26.89 -17.00 15.86
N ASP A 41 27.14 -17.80 16.91
CA ASP A 41 28.45 -18.43 17.17
C ASP A 41 28.83 -19.47 16.10
N ALA A 42 27.84 -20.06 15.42
CA ALA A 42 28.03 -20.97 14.29
C ALA A 42 28.44 -20.27 12.96
N GLN A 43 28.82 -18.98 13.00
CA GLN A 43 29.31 -18.18 11.86
C GLN A 43 28.34 -18.04 10.67
N LEU A 44 27.03 -18.22 10.88
CA LEU A 44 26.02 -18.22 9.81
C LEU A 44 25.18 -16.93 9.70
N ALA A 45 25.40 -15.93 10.56
CA ALA A 45 24.59 -14.72 10.57
C ALA A 45 25.44 -13.43 10.46
N PRO A 46 25.35 -12.65 9.36
CA PRO A 46 25.60 -11.22 9.45
C PRO A 46 24.62 -10.60 10.46
N ARG A 47 25.05 -9.54 11.15
CA ARG A 47 24.34 -8.80 12.24
C ARG A 47 22.89 -8.35 11.96
N ALA A 48 22.33 -8.65 10.79
CA ALA A 48 21.03 -8.20 10.29
C ALA A 48 20.04 -9.35 10.02
N LEU A 49 20.14 -10.48 10.73
CA LEU A 49 19.17 -11.59 10.64
C LEU A 49 18.45 -11.79 12.00
N THR A 50 17.16 -12.07 11.95
CA THR A 50 16.32 -12.47 13.09
C THR A 50 15.69 -13.83 12.83
N LEU A 51 15.20 -14.49 13.89
CA LEU A 51 14.53 -15.79 13.79
C LEU A 51 13.03 -15.57 13.77
N ARG A 52 12.36 -16.29 12.88
CA ARG A 52 10.90 -16.38 12.79
C ARG A 52 10.53 -17.86 12.83
N LEU A 53 9.46 -18.23 13.53
CA LEU A 53 8.96 -19.61 13.42
C LEU A 53 8.40 -19.85 12.02
N ALA A 54 8.61 -21.03 11.44
CA ALA A 54 8.23 -21.34 10.05
C ALA A 54 6.73 -21.13 9.73
N LEU A 55 5.86 -21.08 10.75
CA LEU A 55 4.43 -20.83 10.65
C LEU A 55 3.96 -19.50 11.28
N GLY A 56 4.82 -18.74 11.99
CA GLY A 56 4.48 -17.40 12.52
C GLY A 56 4.74 -16.32 11.48
N HIS A 57 4.23 -15.09 11.63
CA HIS A 57 4.49 -13.97 10.70
C HIS A 57 5.37 -12.83 11.19
N LEU A 58 5.62 -12.75 12.49
CA LEU A 58 6.50 -11.75 13.09
C LEU A 58 7.86 -12.35 13.48
N PRO A 59 8.94 -11.54 13.46
CA PRO A 59 10.18 -11.86 14.13
C PRO A 59 9.95 -12.14 15.62
N LEU A 60 10.61 -13.17 16.15
CA LEU A 60 10.58 -13.45 17.59
C LEU A 60 11.41 -12.42 18.34
N GLN A 61 10.86 -11.89 19.43
CA GLN A 61 11.41 -10.80 20.24
C GLN A 61 12.61 -11.26 21.08
N GLY A 62 12.79 -12.57 21.26
CA GLY A 62 13.91 -13.18 21.95
C GLY A 62 13.62 -13.58 23.40
N THR A 63 12.49 -13.15 23.97
CA THR A 63 12.05 -13.49 25.34
C THR A 63 11.20 -14.75 25.39
N GLU A 64 10.74 -15.25 24.25
CA GLU A 64 9.91 -16.44 24.15
C GLU A 64 10.69 -17.69 24.56
N VAL A 65 10.05 -18.56 25.35
CA VAL A 65 10.60 -19.83 25.83
C VAL A 65 10.16 -20.95 24.87
N LEU A 66 11.07 -21.88 24.55
CA LEU A 66 10.80 -22.95 23.58
C LEU A 66 9.62 -23.86 23.97
N ALA A 67 9.42 -24.11 25.27
CA ALA A 67 8.28 -24.87 25.78
C ALA A 67 6.93 -24.24 25.42
N ASP A 68 6.81 -22.92 25.56
CA ASP A 68 5.58 -22.19 25.26
C ASP A 68 5.27 -22.25 23.75
N LEU A 69 6.31 -22.15 22.93
CA LEU A 69 6.20 -22.25 21.46
C LEU A 69 5.79 -23.65 20.99
N ALA A 70 6.13 -24.71 21.73
CA ALA A 70 5.71 -26.08 21.46
C ALA A 70 4.26 -26.35 21.93
N ALA A 71 3.84 -25.74 23.04
CA ALA A 71 2.51 -25.92 23.62
C ALA A 71 1.37 -25.35 22.76
N GLU A 72 1.65 -24.47 21.79
CA GLU A 72 0.71 -23.94 20.80
C GLU A 72 0.25 -24.97 19.72
N GLY A 73 0.31 -26.27 20.02
CA GLY A 73 -0.12 -27.33 19.09
C GLY A 73 0.89 -27.67 17.99
N ARG A 74 2.19 -27.44 18.23
CA ARG A 74 3.26 -27.64 17.24
C ARG A 74 4.13 -28.83 17.64
N GLU A 75 4.12 -29.89 16.83
CA GLU A 75 4.95 -31.07 17.08
C GLU A 75 6.45 -30.78 16.81
N PRO A 76 7.39 -31.27 17.65
CA PRO A 76 8.82 -31.19 17.38
C PRO A 76 9.19 -31.92 16.07
N PRO A 77 10.19 -31.43 15.31
CA PRO A 77 11.09 -30.34 15.64
C PRO A 77 10.48 -28.95 15.46
N LEU A 78 10.78 -28.03 16.39
CA LEU A 78 10.47 -26.61 16.19
C LEU A 78 11.36 -26.07 15.07
N VAL A 79 10.76 -25.77 13.92
CA VAL A 79 11.47 -25.22 12.76
C VAL A 79 11.37 -23.69 12.77
N PHE A 80 12.53 -23.06 12.83
CA PHE A 80 12.72 -21.61 12.69
C PHE A 80 13.29 -21.30 11.31
N THR A 81 12.98 -20.12 10.81
CA THR A 81 13.51 -19.58 9.57
C THR A 81 14.29 -18.30 9.87
N LEU A 82 15.52 -18.21 9.35
CA LEU A 82 16.31 -16.99 9.34
C LEU A 82 15.68 -16.00 8.36
N VAL A 83 15.21 -14.88 8.89
CA VAL A 83 14.70 -13.75 8.12
C VAL A 83 15.58 -12.54 8.35
N ARG A 84 15.67 -11.63 7.37
CA ARG A 84 16.39 -10.36 7.56
C ARG A 84 15.69 -9.58 8.68
N ALA A 85 16.46 -9.08 9.64
CA ALA A 85 15.95 -8.23 10.70
C ALA A 85 15.23 -7.03 10.07
N PRO A 86 14.06 -6.64 10.60
CA PRO A 86 13.34 -5.48 10.10
C PRO A 86 14.27 -4.27 10.11
N ARG A 87 14.33 -3.56 8.98
CA ARG A 87 15.12 -2.32 8.90
C ARG A 87 14.38 -1.28 9.74
N VAL A 88 15.10 -0.70 10.69
CA VAL A 88 14.56 0.34 11.54
C VAL A 88 14.84 1.68 10.88
N HIS A 89 13.83 2.54 10.83
CA HIS A 89 13.90 3.79 10.10
C HIS A 89 13.89 5.02 11.01
N THR A 90 14.53 6.09 10.53
CA THR A 90 14.35 7.44 11.06
C THR A 90 13.28 8.15 10.23
N VAL A 91 12.36 8.84 10.90
CA VAL A 91 11.25 9.56 10.28
C VAL A 91 11.61 11.03 10.14
N VAL A 92 11.42 11.58 8.93
CA VAL A 92 11.54 13.01 8.63
C VAL A 92 10.24 13.49 8.00
N THR A 93 9.64 14.54 8.57
CA THR A 93 8.38 15.13 8.09
C THR A 93 8.57 16.58 7.66
N TRP A 94 7.80 17.02 6.67
CA TRP A 94 7.74 18.41 6.25
C TRP A 94 6.38 18.76 5.61
N GLY A 95 6.12 20.06 5.45
CA GLY A 95 4.85 20.59 4.94
C GLY A 95 4.00 21.23 6.03
N ASP A 96 2.68 21.22 5.87
CA ASP A 96 1.75 21.84 6.82
C ASP A 96 1.76 21.10 8.17
N GLY A 97 2.08 21.81 9.25
CA GLY A 97 2.09 21.27 10.62
C GLY A 97 0.73 20.71 11.07
N THR A 98 -0.38 21.29 10.59
CA THR A 98 -1.73 20.79 10.88
C THR A 98 -2.05 19.47 10.17
N CYS A 99 -1.30 19.14 9.11
CA CYS A 99 -1.39 17.89 8.36
C CYS A 99 -0.31 16.87 8.73
N GLY A 100 0.44 17.13 9.83
CA GLY A 100 1.50 16.25 10.31
C GLY A 100 2.91 16.55 9.78
N GLY A 101 3.11 17.74 9.21
CA GLY A 101 4.45 18.25 8.85
C GLY A 101 5.40 18.43 10.05
N ASP A 102 4.85 18.56 11.26
CA ASP A 102 5.60 18.60 12.53
C ASP A 102 5.33 17.33 13.36
N SER A 103 6.36 16.51 13.55
CA SER A 103 6.34 15.30 14.38
C SER A 103 7.07 15.46 15.72
N SER A 104 7.44 16.68 16.12
CA SER A 104 8.26 16.94 17.31
C SER A 104 7.64 16.40 18.60
N ALA A 105 6.31 16.52 18.74
CA ALA A 105 5.54 16.06 19.89
C ALA A 105 5.64 14.54 20.14
N VAL A 106 5.90 13.75 19.09
CA VAL A 106 6.00 12.28 19.16
C VAL A 106 7.43 11.77 18.89
N SER A 107 8.40 12.68 18.83
CA SER A 107 9.79 12.37 18.45
C SER A 107 10.44 11.27 19.28
N HIS A 108 10.22 11.27 20.61
CA HIS A 108 10.73 10.22 21.50
C HIS A 108 10.13 8.84 21.18
N GLN A 109 8.85 8.78 20.78
CA GLN A 109 8.19 7.53 20.43
C GLN A 109 8.68 7.01 19.07
N LEU A 110 8.96 7.90 18.11
CA LEU A 110 9.51 7.55 16.80
C LEU A 110 10.97 7.04 16.86
N GLN A 111 11.65 7.17 18.00
CA GLN A 111 12.98 6.58 18.21
C GLN A 111 12.93 5.09 18.60
N GLN A 112 11.75 4.56 18.94
CA GLN A 112 11.54 3.18 19.41
C GLN A 112 11.50 2.14 18.28
N GLY A 113 11.87 2.56 17.08
CA GLY A 113 12.06 1.69 15.94
C GLY A 113 10.85 1.64 15.03
N VAL A 114 10.85 2.50 14.01
CA VAL A 114 9.76 2.62 13.05
C VAL A 114 9.96 1.62 11.91
N LEU A 115 8.96 0.79 11.68
CA LEU A 115 8.89 -0.18 10.57
C LEU A 115 8.29 0.46 9.31
N SER A 116 7.18 1.18 9.47
CA SER A 116 6.51 1.87 8.37
C SER A 116 5.76 3.11 8.85
N VAL A 117 5.50 4.03 7.94
CA VAL A 117 4.66 5.21 8.18
C VAL A 117 3.58 5.28 7.11
N HIS A 118 2.34 5.47 7.57
CA HIS A 118 1.16 5.57 6.74
C HIS A 118 0.49 6.93 6.97
N GLY A 119 0.34 7.70 5.90
CA GLY A 119 -0.37 8.97 5.93
C GLY A 119 -1.83 8.81 5.54
N ASN A 120 -2.68 9.61 6.18
CA ASN A 120 -3.95 10.01 5.59
C ASN A 120 -3.96 11.50 5.30
N GLY A 121 -5.08 12.01 4.75
CA GLY A 121 -5.21 13.40 4.31
C GLY A 121 -4.72 14.47 5.28
N PHE A 122 -4.73 14.24 6.60
CA PHE A 122 -4.38 15.25 7.60
C PHE A 122 -3.51 14.74 8.77
N ALA A 123 -3.12 13.47 8.78
CA ALA A 123 -2.39 12.85 9.88
C ALA A 123 -1.48 11.71 9.38
N PHE A 124 -0.58 11.26 10.25
CA PHE A 124 0.28 10.11 10.02
C PHE A 124 0.18 9.11 11.18
N ALA A 125 0.44 7.85 10.87
CA ALA A 125 0.59 6.76 11.81
C ALA A 125 1.88 5.98 11.50
N ALA A 126 2.76 5.85 12.50
CA ALA A 126 3.94 5.00 12.45
C ALA A 126 3.64 3.65 13.11
N LEU A 127 3.96 2.56 12.41
CA LEU A 127 4.01 1.21 12.97
C LEU A 127 5.39 0.96 13.55
N LEU A 128 5.47 0.62 14.83
CA LEU A 128 6.71 0.35 15.55
C LEU A 128 7.06 -1.13 15.58
N GLU A 129 8.34 -1.41 15.86
CA GLU A 129 8.82 -2.73 16.26
C GLU A 129 8.06 -3.18 17.53
N GLY A 130 7.40 -4.34 17.47
CA GLY A 130 6.46 -4.81 18.50
C GLY A 130 4.98 -4.59 18.20
N GLY A 131 4.65 -3.96 17.06
CA GLY A 131 3.27 -3.84 16.59
C GLY A 131 2.45 -2.76 17.31
N ALA A 132 3.12 -1.78 17.92
CA ALA A 132 2.48 -0.58 18.46
C ALA A 132 2.31 0.49 17.37
N VAL A 133 1.30 1.35 17.51
CA VAL A 133 1.04 2.46 16.57
C VAL A 133 1.16 3.81 17.27
N VAL A 134 1.91 4.72 16.64
CA VAL A 134 2.08 6.11 17.10
C VAL A 134 1.51 7.06 16.05
N THR A 135 0.68 8.02 16.45
CA THR A 135 0.01 8.94 15.52
C THR A 135 0.33 10.40 15.81
N TRP A 136 0.32 11.24 14.76
CA TRP A 136 0.46 12.69 14.88
C TRP A 136 -0.24 13.41 13.71
N GLY A 137 -0.37 14.74 13.81
CA GLY A 137 -1.13 15.57 12.87
C GLY A 137 -2.51 15.95 13.42
N ASN A 138 -3.50 16.12 12.55
CA ASN A 138 -4.83 16.58 12.95
C ASN A 138 -5.54 15.57 13.86
N ALA A 139 -5.82 15.96 15.11
CA ALA A 139 -6.46 15.09 16.11
C ALA A 139 -7.79 14.49 15.64
N ARG A 140 -8.66 15.30 15.01
CA ARG A 140 -9.98 14.85 14.52
C ARG A 140 -9.88 13.83 13.39
N TYR A 141 -8.81 13.89 12.61
CA TYR A 141 -8.63 13.08 11.40
C TYR A 141 -7.55 12.03 11.53
N GLY A 142 -7.27 11.55 12.75
CA GLY A 142 -6.41 10.38 12.97
C GLY A 142 -5.10 10.65 13.71
N GLY A 143 -4.82 11.90 14.09
CA GLY A 143 -3.67 12.26 14.91
C GLY A 143 -3.81 11.86 16.39
N ASP A 144 -5.04 11.70 16.88
CA ASP A 144 -5.34 11.27 18.26
C ASP A 144 -5.88 9.83 18.30
N THR A 145 -5.22 8.97 19.07
CA THR A 145 -5.58 7.56 19.30
C THR A 145 -5.90 7.27 20.76
N SER A 146 -6.06 8.28 21.63
CA SER A 146 -6.30 8.11 23.06
C SER A 146 -7.45 7.15 23.38
N ALA A 147 -8.56 7.23 22.62
CA ALA A 147 -9.74 6.37 22.75
C ALA A 147 -9.49 4.88 22.42
N VAL A 148 -8.47 4.55 21.63
CA VAL A 148 -8.15 3.19 21.17
C VAL A 148 -6.72 2.77 21.54
N SER A 149 -6.06 3.52 22.42
CA SER A 149 -4.63 3.38 22.76
C SER A 149 -4.26 1.97 23.25
N SER A 150 -5.11 1.36 24.08
CA SER A 150 -4.91 -0.02 24.57
C SER A 150 -4.92 -1.05 23.42
N GLN A 151 -5.78 -0.86 22.42
CA GLN A 151 -5.94 -1.77 21.28
C GLN A 151 -4.77 -1.67 20.29
N LEU A 152 -4.13 -0.49 20.22
CA LEU A 152 -3.00 -0.16 19.35
C LEU A 152 -1.61 -0.30 20.02
N SER A 153 -1.57 -0.79 21.26
CA SER A 153 -0.32 -0.96 22.01
C SER A 153 0.56 -2.11 21.52
N SER A 154 -0.02 -3.09 20.80
CA SER A 154 0.68 -4.27 20.27
C SER A 154 -0.16 -5.04 19.26
N GLY A 155 0.50 -5.90 18.48
CA GLY A 155 -0.14 -6.88 17.60
C GLY A 155 -0.75 -6.31 16.32
N VAL A 156 -0.48 -5.03 16.01
CA VAL A 156 -0.82 -4.44 14.71
C VAL A 156 0.20 -4.90 13.68
N VAL A 157 -0.28 -5.34 12.51
CA VAL A 157 0.58 -5.81 11.41
C VAL A 157 0.55 -4.87 10.21
N SER A 158 -0.50 -4.06 10.07
CA SER A 158 -0.58 -3.05 9.03
C SER A 158 -1.53 -1.92 9.42
N VAL A 159 -1.28 -0.72 8.87
CA VAL A 159 -2.11 0.46 9.04
C VAL A 159 -2.49 1.00 7.67
N HIS A 160 -3.76 1.36 7.52
CA HIS A 160 -4.31 1.92 6.30
C HIS A 160 -5.19 3.12 6.63
N GLY A 161 -5.47 3.98 5.67
CA GLY A 161 -6.35 5.12 5.88
C GLY A 161 -6.88 5.75 4.61
N ASN A 162 -7.94 6.53 4.77
CA ASN A 162 -8.49 7.45 3.78
C ASN A 162 -8.31 8.88 4.27
N GLY A 163 -8.77 9.90 3.53
CA GLY A 163 -8.62 11.31 3.90
C GLY A 163 -8.98 11.73 5.34
N ARG A 164 -9.76 10.98 6.12
CA ARG A 164 -10.23 11.36 7.48
C ARG A 164 -10.18 10.25 8.54
N VAL A 165 -9.91 9.01 8.16
CA VAL A 165 -10.02 7.82 8.98
C VAL A 165 -8.79 6.94 8.78
N MET A 166 -8.37 6.28 9.85
CA MET A 166 -7.33 5.25 9.85
C MET A 166 -7.90 3.93 10.36
N ALA A 167 -7.34 2.82 9.91
CA ALA A 167 -7.61 1.49 10.42
C ALA A 167 -6.30 0.72 10.61
N ALA A 168 -6.17 0.05 11.74
CA ALA A 168 -5.13 -0.92 12.03
C ALA A 168 -5.70 -2.32 11.87
N LEU A 169 -4.99 -3.17 11.12
CA LEU A 169 -5.28 -4.60 11.03
C LEU A 169 -4.28 -5.36 11.91
N LYS A 170 -4.79 -6.26 12.75
CA LYS A 170 -4.01 -7.10 13.67
C LYS A 170 -3.78 -8.50 13.12
N GLU A 171 -2.82 -9.22 13.69
CA GLU A 171 -2.41 -10.60 13.34
C GLU A 171 -3.59 -11.59 13.22
N ALA A 172 -4.54 -11.54 14.16
CA ALA A 172 -5.74 -12.40 14.14
C ALA A 172 -6.88 -11.87 13.23
N GLY A 173 -6.61 -10.86 12.41
CA GLY A 173 -7.60 -10.20 11.57
C GLY A 173 -8.57 -9.29 12.33
N ALA A 174 -8.19 -8.82 13.53
CA ALA A 174 -8.96 -7.80 14.24
C ALA A 174 -8.73 -6.43 13.59
N VAL A 175 -9.78 -5.60 13.46
CA VAL A 175 -9.69 -4.25 12.87
C VAL A 175 -10.05 -3.20 13.91
N VAL A 176 -9.17 -2.22 14.07
CA VAL A 176 -9.37 -1.07 14.96
C VAL A 176 -9.36 0.21 14.13
N THR A 177 -10.42 1.00 14.18
CA THR A 177 -10.50 2.29 13.46
C THR A 177 -10.42 3.48 14.40
N TRP A 178 -9.94 4.62 13.88
CA TRP A 178 -9.98 5.91 14.56
C TRP A 178 -9.99 7.08 13.55
N GLY A 179 -10.28 8.29 14.03
CA GLY A 179 -10.46 9.49 13.20
C GLY A 179 -11.90 10.00 13.24
N ASP A 180 -12.40 10.58 12.15
CA ASP A 180 -13.75 11.17 12.13
C ASP A 180 -14.82 10.07 12.26
N ALA A 181 -15.52 10.07 13.40
CA ALA A 181 -16.52 9.05 13.75
C ALA A 181 -17.62 8.92 12.68
N ALA A 182 -18.09 10.03 12.11
CA ALA A 182 -19.15 10.02 11.10
C ALA A 182 -18.66 9.45 9.75
N CYS A 183 -17.35 9.35 9.55
CA CYS A 183 -16.70 8.85 8.34
C CYS A 183 -16.24 7.39 8.45
N GLY A 184 -16.56 6.69 9.55
CA GLY A 184 -16.11 5.33 9.83
C GLY A 184 -14.95 5.22 10.80
N GLY A 185 -14.56 6.31 11.46
CA GLY A 185 -13.60 6.28 12.58
C GLY A 185 -14.13 5.50 13.79
N ASP A 186 -15.45 5.43 13.97
CA ASP A 186 -16.11 4.60 14.98
C ASP A 186 -16.66 3.33 14.32
N SER A 187 -16.09 2.17 14.68
CA SER A 187 -16.52 0.85 14.23
C SER A 187 -17.27 0.05 15.32
N SER A 188 -17.68 0.69 16.42
CA SER A 188 -18.31 0.02 17.57
C SER A 188 -19.58 -0.76 17.20
N ALA A 189 -20.36 -0.25 16.25
CA ALA A 189 -21.58 -0.91 15.75
C ALA A 189 -21.32 -2.26 15.06
N VAL A 190 -20.09 -2.51 14.61
CA VAL A 190 -19.67 -3.74 13.90
C VAL A 190 -18.50 -4.43 14.60
N ALA A 191 -18.23 -4.11 15.87
CA ALA A 191 -17.05 -4.56 16.61
C ALA A 191 -16.93 -6.09 16.69
N GLU A 192 -18.03 -6.80 16.92
CA GLU A 192 -18.01 -8.27 16.96
C GLU A 192 -17.58 -8.88 15.62
N GLN A 193 -18.03 -8.27 14.51
CA GLN A 193 -17.71 -8.73 13.16
C GLN A 193 -16.26 -8.41 12.77
N LEU A 194 -15.64 -7.42 13.42
CA LEU A 194 -14.26 -6.98 13.20
C LEU A 194 -13.29 -7.51 14.26
N SER A 195 -13.74 -8.38 15.18
CA SER A 195 -12.90 -8.92 16.25
C SER A 195 -11.85 -9.93 15.75
N CYS A 196 -12.09 -10.58 14.60
CA CYS A 196 -11.16 -11.50 13.97
C CYS A 196 -11.50 -11.77 12.49
N GLY A 197 -10.52 -12.32 11.77
CA GLY A 197 -10.69 -12.88 10.43
C GLY A 197 -10.90 -11.85 9.33
N ALA A 198 -10.64 -10.55 9.55
CA ALA A 198 -10.49 -9.60 8.46
C ALA A 198 -9.13 -9.79 7.76
N LEU A 199 -9.12 -9.72 6.43
CA LEU A 199 -7.92 -9.85 5.60
C LEU A 199 -7.46 -8.49 5.05
N SER A 200 -8.40 -7.58 4.78
CA SER A 200 -8.11 -6.26 4.22
C SER A 200 -9.19 -5.26 4.57
N VAL A 201 -8.83 -3.97 4.60
CA VAL A 201 -9.76 -2.86 4.78
C VAL A 201 -9.66 -1.90 3.59
N ALA A 202 -10.80 -1.53 3.04
CA ALA A 202 -10.96 -0.57 1.97
C ALA A 202 -11.78 0.63 2.45
N PHE A 203 -11.65 1.76 1.76
CA PHE A 203 -12.26 3.01 2.17
C PHE A 203 -12.88 3.80 1.02
N THR A 204 -13.94 4.55 1.32
CA THR A 204 -14.31 5.76 0.58
C THR A 204 -13.87 7.00 1.35
N CYS A 205 -14.32 8.22 1.00
CA CYS A 205 -13.99 9.40 1.81
C CYS A 205 -14.74 9.44 3.16
N SER A 206 -15.77 8.61 3.36
CA SER A 206 -16.58 8.62 4.59
C SER A 206 -17.17 7.27 5.00
N ALA A 207 -16.70 6.17 4.43
CA ALA A 207 -17.10 4.82 4.81
C ALA A 207 -15.92 3.86 4.71
N CYS A 208 -16.06 2.73 5.40
CA CYS A 208 -15.07 1.66 5.44
C CYS A 208 -15.74 0.32 5.07
N ALA A 209 -14.95 -0.58 4.50
CA ALA A 209 -15.36 -1.95 4.19
C ALA A 209 -14.21 -2.92 4.53
N ALA A 210 -14.49 -3.97 5.29
CA ALA A 210 -13.53 -5.03 5.58
C ALA A 210 -13.91 -6.30 4.82
N VAL A 211 -12.94 -6.89 4.13
CA VAL A 211 -13.07 -8.24 3.54
C VAL A 211 -12.59 -9.25 4.55
N ARG A 212 -13.43 -10.24 4.88
CA ARG A 212 -13.15 -11.31 5.83
C ARG A 212 -12.72 -12.60 5.15
N GLU A 213 -12.17 -13.52 5.92
CA GLU A 213 -11.99 -14.91 5.53
C GLU A 213 -13.30 -15.50 4.95
N GLY A 214 -13.19 -16.22 3.83
CA GLY A 214 -14.34 -16.68 3.05
C GLY A 214 -14.99 -15.62 2.15
N GLY A 215 -14.47 -14.40 2.14
CA GLY A 215 -14.88 -13.33 1.22
C GLY A 215 -16.19 -12.64 1.59
N ALA A 216 -16.57 -12.66 2.86
CA ALA A 216 -17.68 -11.84 3.38
C ALA A 216 -17.22 -10.39 3.55
N VAL A 217 -18.09 -9.41 3.29
CA VAL A 217 -17.79 -7.98 3.47
C VAL A 217 -18.61 -7.38 4.60
N VAL A 218 -17.95 -6.64 5.48
CA VAL A 218 -18.56 -5.84 6.56
C VAL A 218 -18.35 -4.37 6.25
N THR A 219 -19.40 -3.55 6.30
CA THR A 219 -19.33 -2.11 6.00
C THR A 219 -19.78 -1.27 7.18
N TRP A 220 -19.20 -0.08 7.34
CA TRP A 220 -19.59 0.88 8.36
C TRP A 220 -19.21 2.32 7.95
N GLY A 221 -19.68 3.30 8.71
CA GLY A 221 -19.56 4.72 8.40
C GLY A 221 -20.80 5.28 7.70
N LYS A 222 -20.61 6.30 6.88
CA LYS A 222 -21.71 7.07 6.28
C LYS A 222 -22.50 6.23 5.26
N PRO A 223 -23.81 5.98 5.47
CA PRO A 223 -24.60 5.08 4.63
C PRO A 223 -24.57 5.42 3.14
N GLU A 224 -24.78 6.68 2.80
CA GLU A 224 -24.83 7.17 1.41
C GLU A 224 -23.48 7.13 0.69
N HIS A 225 -22.38 6.92 1.41
CA HIS A 225 -21.03 6.75 0.84
C HIS A 225 -20.56 5.28 0.89
N GLY A 226 -21.49 4.34 1.10
CA GLY A 226 -21.22 2.91 1.10
C GLY A 226 -21.04 2.26 2.47
N GLY A 227 -21.31 3.00 3.56
CA GLY A 227 -21.36 2.43 4.91
C GLY A 227 -22.51 1.45 5.11
N ASP A 228 -23.56 1.57 4.30
CA ASP A 228 -24.67 0.61 4.20
C ASP A 228 -24.57 -0.16 2.88
N SER A 229 -24.37 -1.47 2.96
CA SER A 229 -24.35 -2.40 1.83
C SER A 229 -25.60 -3.28 1.76
N GLY A 230 -26.68 -2.93 2.47
CA GLY A 230 -27.90 -3.74 2.59
C GLY A 230 -28.52 -4.15 1.27
N ALA A 231 -28.53 -3.25 0.27
CA ALA A 231 -29.06 -3.52 -1.07
C ALA A 231 -28.30 -4.61 -1.84
N VAL A 232 -27.04 -4.89 -1.47
CA VAL A 232 -26.18 -5.88 -2.11
C VAL A 232 -25.69 -6.95 -1.12
N ALA A 233 -26.27 -7.03 0.08
CA ALA A 233 -25.78 -7.88 1.17
C ALA A 233 -25.64 -9.35 0.77
N GLU A 234 -26.60 -9.90 0.04
CA GLU A 234 -26.56 -11.26 -0.53
C GLU A 234 -25.32 -11.51 -1.38
N GLN A 235 -24.95 -10.53 -2.21
CA GLN A 235 -23.83 -10.65 -3.14
C GLN A 235 -22.47 -10.56 -2.43
N LEU A 236 -22.45 -9.95 -1.23
CA LEU A 236 -21.27 -9.71 -0.41
C LEU A 236 -21.09 -10.73 0.74
N ARG A 237 -21.92 -11.77 0.80
CA ARG A 237 -21.81 -12.80 1.87
C ARG A 237 -20.59 -13.70 1.74
N SER A 238 -20.09 -13.89 0.52
CA SER A 238 -18.93 -14.75 0.25
C SER A 238 -18.32 -14.50 -1.12
N GLY A 239 -17.10 -14.98 -1.28
CA GLY A 239 -16.39 -15.01 -2.57
C GLY A 239 -15.94 -13.63 -3.06
N VAL A 240 -15.91 -12.60 -2.22
CA VAL A 240 -15.23 -11.34 -2.51
C VAL A 240 -13.74 -11.52 -2.28
N THR A 241 -12.92 -11.18 -3.26
CA THR A 241 -11.45 -11.28 -3.20
C THR A 241 -10.79 -9.94 -2.92
N SER A 242 -11.40 -8.84 -3.35
CA SER A 242 -10.90 -7.49 -3.07
C SER A 242 -12.02 -6.45 -3.12
N VAL A 243 -11.82 -5.35 -2.41
CA VAL A 243 -12.70 -4.18 -2.42
C VAL A 243 -11.85 -2.93 -2.63
N CYS A 244 -12.33 -2.04 -3.48
CA CYS A 244 -11.77 -0.70 -3.67
C CYS A 244 -12.88 0.35 -3.56
N GLY A 245 -12.51 1.59 -3.29
CA GLY A 245 -13.46 2.69 -3.14
C GLY A 245 -12.96 3.97 -3.79
N ASN A 246 -13.90 4.74 -4.35
CA ASN A 246 -13.70 6.14 -4.70
C ASN A 246 -14.20 7.02 -3.55
N ASP A 247 -14.41 8.34 -3.75
CA ASP A 247 -14.83 9.21 -2.65
C ASP A 247 -16.21 8.82 -2.08
N TYR A 248 -17.11 8.18 -2.85
CA TYR A 248 -18.52 8.00 -2.48
C TYR A 248 -19.10 6.59 -2.69
N ALA A 249 -18.36 5.67 -3.29
CA ALA A 249 -18.83 4.36 -3.64
C ALA A 249 -17.71 3.32 -3.56
N PHE A 250 -18.11 2.05 -3.41
CA PHE A 250 -17.23 0.90 -3.43
C PHE A 250 -17.50 0.02 -4.64
N ALA A 251 -16.47 -0.73 -5.04
CA ALA A 251 -16.54 -1.82 -5.99
C ALA A 251 -15.78 -3.04 -5.42
N ALA A 252 -16.47 -4.16 -5.26
CA ALA A 252 -15.93 -5.45 -4.86
C ALA A 252 -15.69 -6.31 -6.10
N ILE A 253 -14.52 -6.92 -6.20
CA ILE A 253 -14.23 -7.99 -7.16
C ILE A 253 -14.47 -9.33 -6.46
N LYS A 254 -15.25 -10.19 -7.11
CA LYS A 254 -15.52 -11.56 -6.66
C LYS A 254 -14.59 -12.57 -7.34
N GLU A 255 -14.59 -13.79 -6.83
CA GLU A 255 -14.11 -14.98 -7.53
C GLU A 255 -14.68 -15.00 -8.97
N GLN A 256 -13.85 -15.35 -9.94
CA GLN A 256 -14.17 -15.28 -11.39
C GLN A 256 -14.33 -13.86 -11.97
N GLY A 257 -13.98 -12.82 -11.20
CA GLY A 257 -13.89 -11.44 -11.68
C GLY A 257 -15.24 -10.77 -11.92
N ALA A 258 -16.29 -11.16 -11.20
CA ALA A 258 -17.55 -10.41 -11.18
C ALA A 258 -17.42 -9.18 -10.28
N VAL A 259 -18.01 -8.03 -10.66
CA VAL A 259 -17.96 -6.80 -9.84
C VAL A 259 -19.32 -6.48 -9.24
N VAL A 260 -19.33 -6.21 -7.94
CA VAL A 260 -20.49 -5.70 -7.18
C VAL A 260 -20.16 -4.30 -6.71
N ALA A 261 -21.01 -3.31 -7.02
CA ALA A 261 -20.81 -1.93 -6.57
C ALA A 261 -21.94 -1.48 -5.64
N TRP A 262 -21.62 -0.57 -4.71
CA TRP A 262 -22.59 0.04 -3.79
C TRP A 262 -22.11 1.41 -3.31
N GLY A 263 -22.99 2.13 -2.62
CA GLY A 263 -22.78 3.53 -2.21
C GLY A 263 -23.54 4.50 -3.12
N HIS A 264 -22.98 5.68 -3.35
CA HIS A 264 -23.71 6.73 -4.08
C HIS A 264 -23.90 6.37 -5.57
N GLY A 265 -25.15 6.17 -6.01
CA GLY A 265 -25.48 5.69 -7.36
C GLY A 265 -24.82 6.49 -8.50
N ARG A 266 -24.94 7.83 -8.50
CA ARG A 266 -24.34 8.68 -9.56
C ARG A 266 -22.81 8.66 -9.58
N PHE A 267 -22.17 8.20 -8.51
CA PHE A 267 -20.72 8.19 -8.35
C PHE A 267 -20.16 6.76 -8.36
N GLY A 268 -20.88 5.85 -9.03
CA GLY A 268 -20.41 4.50 -9.29
C GLY A 268 -20.96 3.43 -8.37
N GLY A 269 -21.80 3.79 -7.39
CA GLY A 269 -22.48 2.84 -6.52
C GLY A 269 -23.57 2.03 -7.21
N ASP A 270 -23.99 2.42 -8.42
CA ASP A 270 -24.88 1.65 -9.29
C ASP A 270 -24.39 1.75 -10.74
N PRO A 271 -23.82 0.67 -11.33
CA PRO A 271 -23.40 0.67 -12.73
C PRO A 271 -24.58 0.59 -13.71
N GLY A 272 -25.79 0.28 -13.23
CA GLY A 272 -26.96 -0.02 -14.05
C GLY A 272 -26.82 -1.34 -14.80
N LYS A 273 -27.91 -1.81 -15.40
CA LYS A 273 -27.98 -3.15 -16.01
C LYS A 273 -26.96 -3.36 -17.13
N THR A 274 -26.86 -2.44 -18.08
CA THR A 274 -26.01 -2.61 -19.28
C THR A 274 -24.53 -2.71 -18.92
N VAL A 275 -24.06 -1.91 -17.96
CA VAL A 275 -22.67 -2.00 -17.50
C VAL A 275 -22.49 -3.18 -16.55
N GLY A 276 -23.47 -3.45 -15.68
CA GLY A 276 -23.49 -4.63 -14.81
C GLY A 276 -23.32 -5.94 -15.58
N ASP A 277 -24.02 -6.12 -16.70
CA ASP A 277 -23.88 -7.30 -17.56
C ASP A 277 -22.44 -7.46 -18.11
N ARG A 278 -21.73 -6.35 -18.36
CA ARG A 278 -20.32 -6.35 -18.81
C ARG A 278 -19.33 -6.62 -17.67
N LEU A 279 -19.73 -6.34 -16.43
CA LEU A 279 -18.98 -6.53 -15.19
C LEU A 279 -19.22 -7.90 -14.52
N ALA A 280 -20.08 -8.74 -15.09
CA ALA A 280 -20.47 -10.01 -14.49
C ALA A 280 -19.34 -11.07 -14.41
N ARG A 281 -18.23 -10.90 -15.14
CA ARG A 281 -17.05 -11.80 -15.09
C ARG A 281 -15.81 -11.20 -15.76
N GLY A 282 -14.65 -11.78 -15.42
CA GLY A 282 -13.38 -11.56 -16.11
C GLY A 282 -12.79 -10.17 -15.90
N VAL A 283 -13.16 -9.49 -14.81
CA VAL A 283 -12.47 -8.29 -14.32
C VAL A 283 -11.28 -8.72 -13.47
N VAL A 284 -10.10 -8.16 -13.76
CA VAL A 284 -8.85 -8.44 -13.02
C VAL A 284 -8.41 -7.29 -12.12
N GLY A 285 -8.91 -6.08 -12.39
CA GLY A 285 -8.59 -4.90 -11.61
C GLY A 285 -9.62 -3.80 -11.83
N VAL A 286 -9.75 -2.94 -10.83
CA VAL A 286 -10.61 -1.76 -10.87
C VAL A 286 -9.78 -0.57 -10.41
N SER A 287 -9.76 0.47 -11.25
CA SER A 287 -9.16 1.76 -10.94
C SER A 287 -10.27 2.80 -10.79
N TRP A 288 -10.00 3.91 -10.11
CA TRP A 288 -11.00 4.92 -9.82
C TRP A 288 -10.48 6.35 -9.94
N THR A 289 -11.39 7.29 -10.20
CA THR A 289 -11.21 8.71 -9.91
C THR A 289 -11.87 9.07 -8.59
N GLY A 290 -12.04 10.36 -8.28
CA GLY A 290 -12.84 10.74 -7.11
C GLY A 290 -14.29 10.21 -7.15
N VAL A 291 -14.89 10.02 -8.33
CA VAL A 291 -16.33 9.68 -8.46
C VAL A 291 -16.68 8.75 -9.64
N ALA A 292 -15.69 8.10 -10.24
CA ALA A 292 -15.90 7.16 -11.34
C ALA A 292 -14.97 5.95 -11.20
N PHE A 293 -15.30 4.87 -11.89
CA PHE A 293 -14.53 3.62 -11.92
C PHE A 293 -14.21 3.19 -13.35
N ALA A 294 -13.12 2.44 -13.49
CA ALA A 294 -12.69 1.78 -14.71
C ALA A 294 -12.22 0.36 -14.37
N ALA A 295 -12.94 -0.66 -14.84
CA ALA A 295 -12.58 -2.07 -14.70
C ALA A 295 -11.75 -2.54 -15.88
N LEU A 296 -10.57 -3.10 -15.60
CA LEU A 296 -9.73 -3.81 -16.57
C LEU A 296 -10.14 -5.28 -16.61
N LYS A 297 -10.39 -5.80 -17.81
CA LYS A 297 -10.72 -7.20 -18.05
C LYS A 297 -9.50 -8.02 -18.44
N GLU A 298 -9.56 -9.34 -18.23
CA GLU A 298 -8.54 -10.31 -18.70
C GLU A 298 -8.26 -10.19 -20.20
N SER A 299 -9.27 -9.79 -20.99
CA SER A 299 -9.14 -9.57 -22.43
C SER A 299 -8.38 -8.29 -22.80
N GLY A 300 -7.92 -7.51 -21.82
CA GLY A 300 -7.37 -6.16 -22.01
C GLY A 300 -8.40 -5.11 -22.39
N ALA A 301 -9.70 -5.38 -22.18
CA ALA A 301 -10.78 -4.43 -22.41
C ALA A 301 -11.04 -3.60 -21.15
N VAL A 302 -11.50 -2.36 -21.30
CA VAL A 302 -11.87 -1.49 -20.17
C VAL A 302 -13.37 -1.19 -20.18
N VAL A 303 -13.98 -1.24 -18.99
CA VAL A 303 -15.39 -0.91 -18.76
C VAL A 303 -15.46 0.21 -17.73
N THR A 304 -16.07 1.35 -18.05
CA THR A 304 -16.18 2.50 -17.15
C THR A 304 -17.61 2.74 -16.67
N TRP A 305 -17.75 3.30 -15.47
CA TRP A 305 -19.04 3.75 -14.92
C TRP A 305 -18.85 4.83 -13.84
N GLY A 306 -19.95 5.45 -13.39
CA GLY A 306 -19.95 6.58 -12.45
C GLY A 306 -20.13 7.92 -13.17
N ASP A 307 -19.56 8.99 -12.61
CA ASP A 307 -19.74 10.34 -13.15
C ASP A 307 -19.14 10.48 -14.56
N ALA A 308 -19.97 10.79 -15.55
CA ALA A 308 -19.56 10.88 -16.96
C ALA A 308 -18.46 11.92 -17.18
N GLY A 309 -18.55 13.09 -16.53
CA GLY A 309 -17.61 14.20 -16.69
C GLY A 309 -16.23 13.95 -16.06
N ARG A 310 -16.10 12.93 -15.21
CA ARG A 310 -14.87 12.56 -14.51
C ARG A 310 -14.42 11.12 -14.82
N GLY A 311 -14.74 10.65 -16.02
CA GLY A 311 -14.18 9.41 -16.59
C GLY A 311 -15.12 8.21 -16.57
N GLY A 312 -16.35 8.34 -16.07
CA GLY A 312 -17.38 7.31 -16.15
C GLY A 312 -17.85 7.05 -17.59
N ASP A 313 -17.72 8.05 -18.47
CA ASP A 313 -17.95 7.91 -19.91
C ASP A 313 -16.61 7.88 -20.66
N SER A 314 -16.36 6.77 -21.37
CA SER A 314 -15.18 6.55 -22.20
C SER A 314 -15.52 6.41 -23.69
N ALA A 315 -16.70 6.88 -24.14
CA ALA A 315 -17.19 6.68 -25.50
C ALA A 315 -16.25 7.26 -26.56
N SER A 316 -15.62 8.41 -26.28
CA SER A 316 -14.67 9.08 -27.20
C SER A 316 -13.42 8.25 -27.52
N VAL A 317 -13.02 7.36 -26.60
CA VAL A 317 -11.83 6.49 -26.72
C VAL A 317 -12.21 5.01 -26.75
N ALA A 318 -13.49 4.68 -26.95
CA ALA A 318 -13.99 3.30 -26.85
C ALA A 318 -13.28 2.33 -27.81
N GLY A 319 -12.84 2.81 -28.98
CA GLY A 319 -12.08 1.99 -29.92
C GLY A 319 -10.74 1.54 -29.38
N GLU A 320 -10.06 2.39 -28.60
CA GLU A 320 -8.75 2.10 -28.05
C GLU A 320 -8.81 1.23 -26.79
N LEU A 321 -9.96 1.23 -26.09
CA LEU A 321 -10.20 0.50 -24.84
C LEU A 321 -10.86 -0.89 -25.03
N ARG A 322 -11.06 -1.33 -26.28
CA ARG A 322 -11.66 -2.66 -26.57
C ARG A 322 -10.75 -3.83 -26.24
N SER A 323 -9.44 -3.63 -26.28
CA SER A 323 -8.43 -4.67 -26.09
C SER A 323 -7.03 -4.07 -25.96
N GLY A 324 -6.08 -4.84 -25.44
CA GLY A 324 -4.67 -4.48 -25.43
C GLY A 324 -4.31 -3.41 -24.40
N VAL A 325 -5.18 -3.15 -23.43
CA VAL A 325 -4.84 -2.36 -22.23
C VAL A 325 -4.13 -3.28 -21.23
N ALA A 326 -2.98 -2.84 -20.72
CA ALA A 326 -2.17 -3.55 -19.74
C ALA A 326 -2.43 -3.05 -18.31
N SER A 327 -2.62 -1.73 -18.14
CA SER A 327 -2.94 -1.12 -16.84
C SER A 327 -3.78 0.13 -17.00
N VAL A 328 -4.50 0.52 -15.94
CA VAL A 328 -5.30 1.75 -15.87
C VAL A 328 -4.97 2.48 -14.58
N CYS A 329 -4.62 3.75 -14.68
CA CYS A 329 -4.38 4.64 -13.55
C CYS A 329 -5.45 5.75 -13.55
N GLY A 330 -6.02 6.05 -12.39
CA GLY A 330 -6.94 7.17 -12.20
C GLY A 330 -6.32 8.28 -11.37
N ASN A 331 -6.77 9.50 -11.60
CA ASN A 331 -6.49 10.66 -10.75
C ASN A 331 -7.83 11.25 -10.25
N GLY A 332 -7.85 12.39 -9.56
CA GLY A 332 -9.10 12.96 -9.03
C GLY A 332 -10.24 13.19 -10.06
N PHE A 333 -9.95 13.28 -11.36
CA PHE A 333 -10.89 13.72 -12.40
C PHE A 333 -10.77 13.02 -13.77
N ALA A 334 -9.74 12.20 -13.99
CA ALA A 334 -9.42 11.60 -15.28
C ALA A 334 -8.73 10.25 -15.11
N PHE A 335 -8.64 9.49 -16.21
CA PHE A 335 -7.94 8.22 -16.30
C PHE A 335 -6.88 8.24 -17.39
N ALA A 336 -5.85 7.41 -17.21
CA ALA A 336 -4.84 7.08 -18.20
C ALA A 336 -4.67 5.55 -18.25
N ALA A 337 -4.81 4.97 -19.43
CA ALA A 337 -4.57 3.54 -19.68
C ALA A 337 -3.25 3.36 -20.43
N VAL A 338 -2.39 2.45 -19.95
CA VAL A 338 -1.18 2.02 -20.66
C VAL A 338 -1.51 0.78 -21.46
N LYS A 339 -1.26 0.82 -22.77
CA LYS A 339 -1.47 -0.32 -23.67
C LYS A 339 -0.25 -1.24 -23.68
N VAL A 340 -0.46 -2.48 -24.11
CA VAL A 340 0.62 -3.38 -24.50
C VAL A 340 1.42 -2.70 -25.62
N GLY A 341 2.71 -2.45 -25.37
CA GLY A 341 3.59 -1.63 -26.24
C GLY A 341 3.90 -0.23 -25.69
N GLY A 342 3.27 0.17 -24.59
CA GLY A 342 3.59 1.40 -23.86
C GLY A 342 2.97 2.68 -24.44
N ALA A 343 1.97 2.57 -25.31
CA ALA A 343 1.14 3.72 -25.71
C ALA A 343 0.16 4.10 -24.59
N VAL A 344 -0.11 5.38 -24.39
CA VAL A 344 -1.06 5.87 -23.35
C VAL A 344 -2.32 6.45 -23.97
N VAL A 345 -3.47 6.06 -23.43
CA VAL A 345 -4.80 6.59 -23.79
C VAL A 345 -5.38 7.30 -22.57
N THR A 346 -5.82 8.56 -22.71
CA THR A 346 -6.40 9.34 -21.61
C THR A 346 -7.87 9.69 -21.87
N TRP A 347 -8.67 9.77 -20.81
CA TRP A 347 -10.06 10.25 -20.88
C TRP A 347 -10.52 10.86 -19.56
N GLY A 348 -11.70 11.49 -19.57
CA GLY A 348 -12.25 12.25 -18.44
C GLY A 348 -12.00 13.75 -18.61
N LYS A 349 -11.81 14.48 -17.50
CA LYS A 349 -11.75 15.94 -17.55
C LYS A 349 -10.45 16.45 -18.17
N GLY A 350 -10.52 17.08 -19.34
CA GLY A 350 -9.36 17.51 -20.14
C GLY A 350 -8.27 18.26 -19.36
N ARG A 351 -8.64 19.34 -18.62
CA ARG A 351 -7.71 20.16 -17.81
C ARG A 351 -6.99 19.40 -16.67
N PHE A 352 -7.43 18.18 -16.37
CA PHE A 352 -6.89 17.35 -15.30
C PHE A 352 -6.23 16.08 -15.87
N GLY A 353 -5.72 16.15 -17.10
CA GLY A 353 -5.00 15.06 -17.74
C GLY A 353 -5.87 14.10 -18.57
N GLY A 354 -7.18 14.38 -18.70
CA GLY A 354 -8.05 13.65 -19.64
C GLY A 354 -7.75 13.97 -21.11
N ASP A 355 -7.06 15.08 -21.39
CA ASP A 355 -6.54 15.47 -22.70
C ASP A 355 -5.00 15.49 -22.62
N SER A 356 -4.37 14.58 -23.37
CA SER A 356 -2.92 14.44 -23.46
C SER A 356 -2.35 14.84 -24.82
N SER A 357 -3.16 15.52 -25.66
CA SER A 357 -2.79 15.88 -27.04
C SER A 357 -1.49 16.71 -27.12
N ALA A 358 -1.24 17.58 -26.14
CA ALA A 358 -0.03 18.40 -26.06
C ALA A 358 1.27 17.57 -25.91
N VAL A 359 1.18 16.34 -25.41
CA VAL A 359 2.33 15.43 -25.18
C VAL A 359 2.18 14.11 -25.93
N ALA A 360 1.26 14.02 -26.91
CA ALA A 360 0.94 12.78 -27.62
C ALA A 360 2.17 12.12 -28.27
N ALA A 361 3.08 12.92 -28.83
CA ALA A 361 4.32 12.41 -29.44
C ALA A 361 5.25 11.70 -28.43
N GLN A 362 5.15 12.04 -27.14
CA GLN A 362 5.99 11.46 -26.08
C GLN A 362 5.37 10.19 -25.49
N LEU A 363 4.04 10.07 -25.56
CA LEU A 363 3.21 9.00 -25.00
C LEU A 363 2.86 7.86 -25.99
N GLY A 364 3.43 7.88 -27.19
CA GLY A 364 3.13 6.90 -28.23
C GLY A 364 3.69 5.49 -27.99
N GLU A 365 4.79 5.37 -27.22
CA GLU A 365 5.46 4.10 -26.94
C GLU A 365 6.42 4.20 -25.75
N GLY A 366 6.80 3.03 -25.20
CA GLY A 366 7.86 2.90 -24.19
C GLY A 366 7.46 3.36 -22.78
N ILE A 367 6.18 3.69 -22.55
CA ILE A 367 5.68 3.96 -21.21
C ILE A 367 5.48 2.64 -20.47
N VAL A 368 6.08 2.55 -19.28
CA VAL A 368 6.04 1.36 -18.42
C VAL A 368 5.22 1.57 -17.15
N GLY A 369 4.89 2.82 -16.82
CA GLY A 369 4.03 3.16 -15.69
C GLY A 369 3.49 4.58 -15.77
N VAL A 370 2.33 4.81 -15.15
CA VAL A 370 1.69 6.13 -15.00
C VAL A 370 1.22 6.28 -13.55
N SER A 371 1.43 7.46 -12.97
CA SER A 371 0.97 7.84 -11.63
C SER A 371 0.23 9.17 -11.68
N GLY A 372 -0.76 9.40 -10.82
CA GLY A 372 -1.59 10.62 -10.79
C GLY A 372 -1.56 11.37 -9.45
N THR A 373 -1.79 12.68 -9.47
CA THR A 373 -2.12 13.51 -8.28
C THR A 373 -3.63 13.74 -8.16
N GLY A 374 -4.06 14.69 -7.32
CA GLY A 374 -5.43 15.20 -7.38
C GLY A 374 -5.83 15.79 -8.75
N GLY A 375 -4.90 16.11 -9.65
CA GLY A 375 -5.25 16.70 -10.95
C GLY A 375 -4.24 16.66 -12.09
N ALA A 376 -3.17 15.89 -11.99
CA ALA A 376 -2.16 15.71 -13.01
C ALA A 376 -1.73 14.24 -13.12
N PHE A 377 -0.93 13.91 -14.13
CA PHE A 377 -0.30 12.61 -14.31
C PHE A 377 1.20 12.76 -14.58
N ALA A 378 1.95 11.73 -14.20
CA ALA A 378 3.35 11.52 -14.55
C ALA A 378 3.52 10.12 -15.16
N ALA A 379 4.17 10.02 -16.31
CA ALA A 379 4.51 8.76 -16.96
C ALA A 379 6.01 8.49 -16.80
N LEU A 380 6.33 7.24 -16.50
CA LEU A 380 7.67 6.71 -16.53
C LEU A 380 7.92 6.08 -17.90
N LYS A 381 8.91 6.61 -18.62
CA LYS A 381 9.33 6.07 -19.91
C LYS A 381 10.60 5.26 -19.75
N ASP A 382 10.61 4.03 -20.27
CA ASP A 382 11.85 3.27 -20.43
C ASP A 382 12.61 3.83 -21.64
N VAL A 383 13.86 4.23 -21.42
CA VAL A 383 14.68 4.93 -22.41
C VAL A 383 15.64 3.97 -23.11
N ARG A 384 15.63 2.67 -22.80
CA ARG A 384 16.54 1.71 -23.45
C ARG A 384 15.82 0.86 -24.49
N GLY A 385 16.22 1.05 -25.74
CA GLY A 385 15.88 0.15 -26.84
C GLY A 385 16.29 -1.29 -26.52
N GLY A 386 15.29 -2.16 -26.36
CA GLY A 386 15.37 -3.61 -26.48
C GLY A 386 16.60 -4.33 -25.91
N GLN A 387 16.67 -4.54 -24.59
CA GLN A 387 17.06 -5.83 -23.99
C GLN A 387 16.94 -5.79 -22.47
N LEU A 388 16.18 -6.72 -21.91
CA LEU A 388 16.22 -7.07 -20.49
C LEU A 388 17.55 -7.84 -20.26
N LEU A 389 18.60 -7.13 -19.86
CA LEU A 389 19.81 -7.76 -19.34
C LEU A 389 19.67 -7.82 -17.83
N ALA A 390 19.20 -8.97 -17.35
CA ALA A 390 19.54 -9.41 -16.00
C ALA A 390 21.07 -9.33 -15.88
N ALA A 391 21.54 -8.60 -14.88
CA ALA A 391 22.94 -8.64 -14.50
C ALA A 391 23.28 -10.11 -14.16
N ASP A 392 24.04 -10.70 -15.06
CA ASP A 392 25.03 -11.74 -14.84
C ASP A 392 25.45 -11.90 -13.37
N GLY A 393 25.19 -13.07 -12.80
CA GLY A 393 25.92 -13.55 -11.63
C GLY A 393 25.16 -14.41 -10.62
N LEU A 394 23.84 -14.46 -10.62
CA LEU A 394 23.09 -15.36 -9.72
C LEU A 394 21.95 -16.03 -10.50
N GLY A 395 22.16 -17.29 -10.88
CA GLY A 395 21.23 -18.10 -11.65
C GLY A 395 19.91 -18.35 -10.92
N LEU A 396 19.01 -17.38 -10.98
CA LEU A 396 17.60 -17.53 -10.61
C LEU A 396 16.82 -17.83 -11.89
N ALA A 397 16.32 -19.05 -11.98
CA ALA A 397 15.52 -19.53 -13.09
C ALA A 397 14.25 -18.66 -13.26
N SER A 398 13.98 -18.35 -14.52
CA SER A 398 12.81 -17.63 -15.02
C SER A 398 11.48 -18.18 -14.48
N LYS A 399 10.91 -17.54 -13.45
CA LYS A 399 9.47 -17.56 -13.14
C LYS A 399 8.95 -16.47 -12.21
N GLU A 400 9.76 -15.50 -11.77
CA GLU A 400 9.30 -14.35 -10.98
C GLU A 400 9.43 -13.05 -11.79
N LEU A 401 8.35 -12.70 -12.48
CA LEU A 401 8.15 -11.36 -13.02
C LEU A 401 6.92 -10.79 -12.28
N VAL A 402 7.14 -9.68 -11.58
CA VAL A 402 6.23 -8.94 -10.68
C VAL A 402 6.09 -9.57 -9.28
N SER A 403 6.87 -9.08 -8.32
CA SER A 403 6.72 -9.41 -6.90
C SER A 403 6.57 -8.14 -6.05
N GLY A 404 5.33 -7.67 -5.89
CA GLY A 404 4.96 -6.69 -4.86
C GLY A 404 4.10 -5.53 -5.37
N VAL A 405 2.79 -5.63 -5.16
CA VAL A 405 1.79 -4.55 -5.34
C VAL A 405 1.23 -4.24 -3.96
N ALA A 406 1.30 -2.97 -3.53
CA ALA A 406 0.59 -2.46 -2.36
C ALA A 406 0.22 -0.99 -2.62
N SER A 407 -1.08 -0.67 -2.50
CA SER A 407 -1.67 0.58 -2.96
C SER A 407 -2.22 1.39 -1.79
N VAL A 408 -1.93 2.70 -1.76
CA VAL A 408 -2.76 3.70 -1.08
C VAL A 408 -2.79 4.94 -1.98
N CYS A 409 -4.01 5.42 -2.30
CA CYS A 409 -4.29 6.55 -3.20
C CYS A 409 -3.56 6.47 -4.56
N GLY A 410 -3.86 5.45 -5.38
CA GLY A 410 -3.49 5.47 -6.80
C GLY A 410 -2.01 5.25 -7.09
N ALA A 411 -1.27 4.57 -6.21
CA ALA A 411 0.09 4.12 -6.49
C ALA A 411 0.10 2.67 -6.99
N ASP A 412 0.63 2.47 -8.19
CA ASP A 412 1.21 1.21 -8.67
C ASP A 412 2.70 1.44 -8.95
N VAL A 413 3.52 0.44 -8.59
CA VAL A 413 4.98 0.45 -8.77
C VAL A 413 5.34 -0.25 -10.08
N ALA A 414 6.23 0.37 -10.86
CA ALA A 414 6.92 -0.30 -11.95
C ALA A 414 8.40 0.12 -11.92
N LEU A 415 9.29 -0.86 -11.76
CA LEU A 415 10.73 -0.66 -11.73
C LEU A 415 11.25 -0.62 -13.17
N ALA A 416 11.76 0.52 -13.63
CA ALA A 416 12.39 0.63 -14.94
C ALA A 416 13.80 1.21 -14.85
N SER A 417 14.75 0.52 -15.48
CA SER A 417 16.16 0.90 -15.49
C SER A 417 16.46 1.91 -16.60
N GLY A 418 16.47 3.20 -16.25
CA GLY A 418 16.79 4.32 -17.15
C GLY A 418 15.97 5.61 -16.94
N GLY A 419 15.03 5.58 -15.99
CA GLY A 419 13.86 6.46 -15.82
C GLY A 419 13.95 7.94 -16.22
N ALA A 420 13.26 8.28 -17.32
CA ALA A 420 12.82 9.63 -17.63
C ALA A 420 11.37 9.85 -17.17
N VAL A 421 11.09 11.03 -16.59
CA VAL A 421 9.77 11.42 -16.09
C VAL A 421 9.12 12.40 -17.08
N VAL A 422 7.88 12.13 -17.49
CA VAL A 422 7.06 13.02 -18.31
C VAL A 422 5.83 13.42 -17.51
N THR A 423 5.50 14.72 -17.41
CA THR A 423 4.34 15.22 -16.65
C THR A 423 3.33 15.92 -17.55
N TRP A 424 2.03 15.80 -17.26
CA TRP A 424 0.96 16.57 -17.91
C TRP A 424 -0.24 16.76 -16.96
N GLY A 425 -1.10 17.72 -17.29
CA GLY A 425 -2.29 18.06 -16.50
C GLY A 425 -2.21 19.47 -15.90
N ASN A 426 -2.77 19.67 -14.71
CA ASN A 426 -2.81 21.00 -14.09
C ASN A 426 -1.43 21.45 -13.58
N ASP A 427 -0.96 22.61 -14.06
CA ASP A 427 0.36 23.16 -13.72
C ASP A 427 0.60 23.35 -12.21
N PRO A 428 -0.27 24.05 -11.44
CA PRO A 428 -0.13 24.14 -9.97
C PRO A 428 -0.02 22.80 -9.24
N ASN A 429 -0.61 21.74 -9.80
CA ASN A 429 -0.66 20.39 -9.21
C ASN A 429 0.48 19.48 -9.70
N GLY A 430 1.53 20.05 -10.29
CA GLY A 430 2.70 19.31 -10.77
C GLY A 430 2.61 18.81 -12.20
N GLY A 431 1.63 19.28 -12.99
CA GLY A 431 1.51 18.99 -14.42
C GLY A 431 2.69 19.52 -15.25
N ASN A 432 3.42 20.51 -14.73
CA ASN A 432 4.63 21.06 -15.32
C ASN A 432 5.84 20.83 -14.39
N SER A 433 6.76 19.96 -14.80
CA SER A 433 8.01 19.64 -14.10
C SER A 433 9.24 20.34 -14.69
N SER A 434 9.07 21.29 -15.63
CA SER A 434 10.19 21.93 -16.35
C SER A 434 11.22 22.60 -15.43
N ALA A 435 10.79 23.14 -14.29
CA ALA A 435 11.65 23.76 -13.30
C ALA A 435 12.65 22.79 -12.63
N VAL A 436 12.33 21.49 -12.61
CA VAL A 436 13.16 20.42 -12.01
C VAL A 436 13.59 19.38 -13.05
N ALA A 437 13.46 19.70 -14.35
CA ALA A 437 13.67 18.73 -15.42
C ALA A 437 15.09 18.16 -15.43
N ASP A 438 16.09 18.96 -15.06
CA ASP A 438 17.49 18.52 -14.98
C ASP A 438 17.73 17.56 -13.81
N ASP A 439 17.06 17.79 -12.68
CA ASP A 439 17.15 16.93 -11.49
C ASP A 439 16.44 15.58 -11.68
N LEU A 440 15.40 15.57 -12.53
CA LEU A 440 14.67 14.36 -12.92
C LEU A 440 15.36 13.54 -14.02
N ARG A 441 16.52 13.97 -14.53
CA ARG A 441 17.27 13.20 -15.53
C ARG A 441 17.90 11.95 -14.92
N GLY A 442 17.30 10.80 -15.22
CA GLY A 442 17.88 9.48 -14.97
C GLY A 442 17.89 9.06 -13.49
N GLY A 443 17.81 7.75 -13.27
CA GLY A 443 17.95 7.16 -11.94
C GLY A 443 16.78 7.41 -10.99
N VAL A 444 15.63 7.91 -11.47
CA VAL A 444 14.38 7.94 -10.68
C VAL A 444 13.86 6.51 -10.53
N THR A 445 13.67 6.07 -9.29
CA THR A 445 13.20 4.71 -8.94
C THR A 445 11.74 4.69 -8.52
N SER A 446 11.23 5.77 -7.95
CA SER A 446 9.81 5.91 -7.61
C SER A 446 9.38 7.36 -7.59
N VAL A 447 8.07 7.57 -7.74
CA VAL A 447 7.41 8.87 -7.56
C VAL A 447 6.23 8.70 -6.60
N CYS A 448 6.00 9.69 -5.75
CA CYS A 448 4.82 9.79 -4.91
C CYS A 448 4.20 11.18 -5.02
N SER A 449 2.96 11.32 -4.56
CA SER A 449 2.22 12.58 -4.60
C SER A 449 1.80 13.03 -3.20
N SER A 450 1.68 14.33 -3.02
CA SER A 450 1.00 14.96 -1.89
C SER A 450 0.06 16.03 -2.43
N GLY A 451 -1.26 15.82 -2.41
CA GLY A 451 -2.31 16.78 -2.82
C GLY A 451 -2.08 17.51 -4.16
N VAL A 452 -1.22 18.52 -4.13
CA VAL A 452 -0.83 19.47 -5.19
C VAL A 452 0.66 19.42 -5.59
N ALA A 453 1.42 18.46 -5.07
CA ALA A 453 2.86 18.27 -5.28
C ALA A 453 3.21 16.81 -5.59
N PHE A 454 4.37 16.61 -6.17
CA PHE A 454 5.03 15.32 -6.36
C PHE A 454 6.40 15.30 -5.68
N ALA A 455 6.87 14.10 -5.37
CA ALA A 455 8.25 13.81 -5.01
C ALA A 455 8.75 12.60 -5.80
N ALA A 456 9.99 12.64 -6.25
CA ALA A 456 10.69 11.54 -6.91
C ALA A 456 11.83 11.07 -6.02
N LEU A 457 11.93 9.77 -5.79
CA LEU A 457 13.09 9.13 -5.18
C LEU A 457 14.05 8.67 -6.27
N LYS A 458 15.32 9.02 -6.13
CA LYS A 458 16.38 8.54 -7.01
C LYS A 458 17.12 7.36 -6.40
N VAL A 459 17.80 6.57 -7.24
CA VAL A 459 18.59 5.38 -6.88
C VAL A 459 19.69 5.64 -5.85
N ASN A 460 20.21 6.86 -5.81
CA ASN A 460 21.21 7.33 -4.83
C ASN A 460 20.57 7.82 -3.50
N GLY A 461 19.24 7.71 -3.35
CA GLY A 461 18.51 8.12 -2.15
C GLY A 461 18.26 9.62 -2.03
N THR A 462 18.49 10.43 -3.08
CA THR A 462 18.07 11.85 -3.12
C THR A 462 16.59 11.98 -3.48
N VAL A 463 15.92 12.97 -2.89
CA VAL A 463 14.51 13.30 -3.16
C VAL A 463 14.42 14.60 -3.97
N VAL A 464 13.64 14.59 -5.06
CA VAL A 464 13.35 15.77 -5.88
C VAL A 464 11.85 16.05 -5.81
N THR A 465 11.44 17.28 -5.46
CA THR A 465 10.02 17.64 -5.29
C THR A 465 9.60 18.75 -6.26
N TRP A 466 8.35 18.74 -6.73
CA TRP A 466 7.78 19.81 -7.57
C TRP A 466 6.26 19.94 -7.42
N GLY A 467 5.70 21.05 -7.89
CA GLY A 467 4.29 21.42 -7.68
C GLY A 467 4.11 22.40 -6.51
N SER A 468 2.87 22.88 -6.31
CA SER A 468 2.56 23.81 -5.22
C SER A 468 2.73 23.12 -3.86
N GLY A 469 3.42 23.75 -2.90
CA GLY A 469 3.63 23.15 -1.57
C GLY A 469 4.71 22.06 -1.51
N ALA A 470 5.50 21.88 -2.57
CA ALA A 470 6.61 20.92 -2.63
C ALA A 470 7.85 21.33 -1.80
N ASN A 471 7.76 22.40 -0.99
CA ASN A 471 8.94 23.02 -0.38
C ASN A 471 9.57 22.15 0.72
N LEU A 472 10.89 22.05 0.73
CA LEU A 472 11.69 21.26 1.67
C LEU A 472 12.20 22.11 2.85
N ASP A 473 11.47 23.17 3.22
CA ASP A 473 11.89 24.14 4.22
C ASP A 473 12.31 23.43 5.53
N GLY A 474 13.57 23.63 5.91
CA GLY A 474 14.15 23.06 7.14
C GLY A 474 14.56 21.58 7.09
N VAL A 475 14.24 20.84 6.01
CA VAL A 475 14.55 19.40 5.90
C VAL A 475 15.41 19.01 4.69
N ALA A 476 15.77 19.96 3.81
CA ALA A 476 16.55 19.68 2.60
C ALA A 476 17.84 18.87 2.85
N GLY A 477 18.56 19.16 3.93
CA GLY A 477 19.76 18.39 4.32
C GLY A 477 19.45 16.95 4.78
N ALA A 478 18.28 16.73 5.41
CA ALA A 478 17.87 15.43 5.90
C ALA A 478 17.42 14.48 4.77
N VAL A 479 16.87 15.02 3.68
CA VAL A 479 16.44 14.26 2.49
C VAL A 479 17.44 14.30 1.33
N ALA A 480 18.65 14.82 1.57
CA ALA A 480 19.72 14.94 0.57
C ALA A 480 20.34 13.59 0.18
N SER A 481 20.20 12.54 1.00
CA SER A 481 20.64 11.17 0.68
C SER A 481 20.12 10.15 1.70
N GLY A 482 20.16 8.86 1.32
CA GLY A 482 19.83 7.74 2.21
C GLY A 482 18.32 7.51 2.43
N VAL A 483 17.46 8.25 1.73
CA VAL A 483 16.02 7.99 1.74
C VAL A 483 15.76 6.68 1.00
N VAL A 484 14.96 5.81 1.62
CA VAL A 484 14.59 4.50 1.06
C VAL A 484 13.11 4.39 0.74
N TYR A 485 12.29 5.28 1.30
CA TYR A 485 10.84 5.29 1.10
C TYR A 485 10.27 6.70 1.25
N LEU A 486 9.25 7.00 0.44
CA LEU A 486 8.50 8.25 0.45
C LEU A 486 7.00 7.97 0.59
N CYS A 487 6.32 8.78 1.39
CA CYS A 487 4.87 8.79 1.51
C CYS A 487 4.38 10.25 1.57
N GLY A 488 3.21 10.51 1.00
CA GLY A 488 2.59 11.83 1.01
C GLY A 488 1.11 11.77 1.36
N ASN A 489 0.59 12.86 1.91
CA ASN A 489 -0.84 13.08 2.13
C ASN A 489 -1.32 14.39 1.48
N CYS A 490 -2.50 14.92 1.83
CA CYS A 490 -3.05 16.11 1.17
C CYS A 490 -2.20 17.38 1.33
N GLY A 491 -1.35 17.48 2.37
CA GLY A 491 -0.59 18.71 2.66
C GLY A 491 0.81 18.51 3.26
N ALA A 492 1.24 17.27 3.48
CA ALA A 492 2.53 16.94 4.05
C ALA A 492 3.12 15.69 3.41
N MET A 493 4.44 15.54 3.53
CA MET A 493 5.20 14.40 3.06
C MET A 493 6.10 13.87 4.18
N CYS A 494 6.43 12.59 4.07
CA CYS A 494 7.27 11.85 5.00
C CYS A 494 8.29 11.03 4.22
N ALA A 495 9.53 11.03 4.71
CA ALA A 495 10.61 10.18 4.21
C ALA A 495 11.08 9.24 5.32
N LEU A 496 11.36 7.98 4.94
CA LEU A 496 12.07 7.04 5.79
C LEU A 496 13.53 6.96 5.35
N LYS A 497 14.41 7.12 6.33
CA LYS A 497 15.86 6.93 6.18
C LYS A 497 16.27 5.65 6.91
N GLU A 498 17.08 4.82 6.27
CA GLU A 498 17.67 3.65 6.96
C GLU A 498 18.57 4.16 8.10
N LYS A 499 18.36 3.64 9.31
CA LYS A 499 19.17 4.00 10.48
C LYS A 499 20.53 3.31 10.31
N GLU A 500 21.61 4.09 10.35
CA GLU A 500 22.99 3.59 10.25
C GLU A 500 23.36 2.65 11.40
#